data_AF-A0A0F7FSW7-F1
#
_entry.id   AF-A0A0F7FSW7-F1
#
_cell.length_a   1.000
_cell.length_b   1.000
_cell.length_c   1.000
_cell.angle_alpha   90.00
_cell.angle_beta   90.00
_cell.angle_gamma   90.00
#
_symmetry.space_group_name_H-M   'P 1'
#
loop_
_entity.id
_entity.type
_entity.pdbx_description
1 polymer ?
#
loop_
_entity_poly.entity_id
_entity_poly.type
_entity_poly.pdbx_seq_one_letter_code
_entity_poly.pdbx_strand_id
1 'polypeptide(L)' 'MATTIARDPYGHGSTEVGGDRDRRDATVAGAIVRYVVSATVLTVTVVRLISL' A
#
# COMPACT_ATOMS: atom_id res chain seq x y z
N MET A 1 8.31 17.68 -1.33
CA MET A 1 8.93 16.43 -0.82
C MET A 1 8.09 15.27 -1.32
N ALA A 2 8.70 14.24 -1.91
CA ALA A 2 7.94 13.06 -2.32
C ALA A 2 7.46 12.32 -1.08
N THR A 3 6.15 12.21 -0.90
CA THR A 3 5.55 11.39 0.15
C THR A 3 5.40 9.95 -0.38
N THR A 4 5.59 8.96 0.49
CA THR A 4 5.59 7.52 0.16
C THR A 4 4.42 6.85 0.86
N ILE A 5 4.02 5.64 0.43
CA ILE A 5 3.01 4.83 1.14
C ILE A 5 3.36 4.57 2.62
N ALA A 6 4.65 4.64 3.00
CA ALA A 6 5.07 4.54 4.39
C ALA A 6 4.75 5.79 5.25
N ARG A 7 4.62 6.97 4.62
CA ARG A 7 4.33 8.25 5.29
C ARG A 7 2.87 8.66 5.18
N ASP A 8 2.24 8.30 4.08
CA ASP A 8 0.82 8.49 3.84
C ASP A 8 0.24 7.21 3.21
N PRO A 9 -0.15 6.23 4.05
CA PRO A 9 -0.59 4.93 3.60
C PRO A 9 -1.99 4.91 2.98
N TYR A 10 -2.78 5.98 3.15
CA TYR A 10 -4.10 6.09 2.54
C TYR A 10 -4.09 6.95 1.27
N GLY A 11 -3.05 7.75 1.05
CA GLY A 11 -2.77 8.46 -0.21
C GLY A 11 -1.86 7.70 -1.16
N HIS A 12 -1.14 8.41 -2.04
CA HIS A 12 -0.14 7.84 -2.98
C HIS A 12 -0.62 6.73 -3.92
N GLY A 13 -1.85 6.86 -4.44
CA GLY A 13 -2.43 5.85 -5.33
C GLY A 13 -2.80 4.55 -4.61
N SER A 14 -2.82 4.58 -3.28
CA SER A 14 -3.34 3.51 -2.46
C SER A 14 -4.85 3.41 -2.62
N THR A 15 -5.36 2.20 -2.85
CA THR A 15 -6.79 1.91 -3.00
C THR A 15 -7.23 0.86 -1.99
N GLU A 16 -8.43 1.04 -1.44
CA GLU A 16 -9.06 0.06 -0.55
C GLU A 16 -9.33 -1.26 -1.27
N VAL A 17 -9.12 -2.38 -0.57
CA VAL A 17 -9.32 -3.72 -1.10
C VAL A 17 -10.41 -4.46 -0.34
N GLY A 18 -11.48 -4.82 -1.04
CA GLY A 18 -12.48 -5.76 -0.52
C GLY A 18 -13.35 -5.22 0.60
N GLY A 19 -13.56 -3.90 0.67
CA GLY A 19 -14.37 -3.26 1.72
C GLY A 19 -13.65 -3.10 3.06
N ASP A 20 -12.38 -3.50 3.13
CA ASP A 20 -11.52 -3.32 4.30
C ASP A 20 -10.65 -2.09 4.09
N ARG A 21 -11.03 -1.00 4.76
CA ARG A 21 -10.34 0.31 4.71
C ARG A 21 -8.84 0.21 4.89
N ASP A 22 -8.39 -0.71 5.74
CA ASP A 22 -6.99 -0.85 6.13
C ASP A 22 -6.23 -1.79 5.21
N ARG A 23 -6.91 -2.61 4.42
CA ARG A 23 -6.31 -3.41 3.36
C ARG A 23 -6.18 -2.59 2.09
N ARG A 24 -4.95 -2.40 1.62
CA ARG A 24 -4.62 -1.45 0.55
C ARG A 24 -3.81 -2.08 -0.57
N ASP A 25 -4.00 -1.58 -1.79
CA ASP A 25 -3.11 -1.81 -2.94
C ASP A 25 -2.55 -0.47 -3.44
N ALA A 26 -1.25 -0.41 -3.75
CA ALA A 26 -0.61 0.75 -4.39
C ALA A 26 0.43 0.30 -5.43
N THR A 27 0.65 1.10 -6.47
CA THR A 27 1.76 0.86 -7.42
C THR A 27 2.99 1.65 -7.01
N VAL A 28 4.09 0.94 -6.73
CA VAL A 28 5.37 1.53 -6.35
C VAL A 28 6.43 1.02 -7.32
N ALA A 29 7.12 1.94 -8.00
CA ALA A 29 8.20 1.63 -8.95
C ALA A 29 7.83 0.55 -10.00
N GLY A 30 6.60 0.61 -10.52
CA GLY A 30 6.10 -0.33 -11.53
C GLY A 30 5.60 -1.66 -10.99
N ALA A 31 5.57 -1.84 -9.66
CA ALA A 31 5.08 -3.07 -9.03
C ALA A 31 3.88 -2.80 -8.11
N ILE A 32 2.96 -3.76 -8.06
CA ILE A 32 1.78 -3.68 -7.21
C ILE A 32 2.16 -4.16 -5.80
N VAL A 33 1.91 -3.32 -4.81
CA VAL A 33 2.15 -3.61 -3.39
C VAL A 33 0.80 -3.66 -2.70
N ARG A 34 0.41 -4.85 -2.26
CA ARG A 34 -0.67 -5.03 -1.28
C ARG A 34 -0.11 -4.84 0.13
N TYR A 35 -0.84 -4.21 1.03
CA TYR A 35 -0.46 -4.07 2.43
C TYR A 35 -1.66 -3.88 3.37
N VAL A 36 -1.42 -3.93 4.68
CA VAL A 36 -2.42 -3.65 5.71
C VAL A 36 -1.90 -2.52 6.60
N VAL A 37 -2.76 -1.54 6.89
CA VAL A 37 -2.48 -0.47 7.84
C VAL A 37 -2.98 -0.92 9.22
N SER A 38 -2.09 -1.05 10.20
CA SER A 38 -2.49 -1.26 11.59
C SER A 38 -2.08 -0.07 12.43
N ALA A 39 -2.93 0.32 13.39
CA ALA A 39 -2.65 1.38 14.35
C ALA A 39 -1.40 1.09 15.22
N THR A 40 -0.98 -0.17 15.32
CA THR A 40 0.18 -0.60 16.12
C THR A 40 1.37 -1.06 15.28
N VAL A 41 1.18 -1.48 14.02
CA VAL A 41 2.30 -1.86 13.15
C VAL A 41 2.02 -1.43 11.71
N LEU A 42 2.83 -0.53 11.18
CA LEU A 42 2.87 -0.27 9.75
C LEU A 42 3.61 -1.42 9.04
N THR A 43 2.97 -2.58 8.90
CA THR A 43 3.54 -3.74 8.19
C THR A 43 3.08 -3.73 6.74
N VAL A 44 3.98 -3.34 5.83
CA VAL A 44 3.74 -3.41 4.39
C VAL A 44 4.17 -4.79 3.87
N THR A 45 3.23 -5.73 3.72
CA THR A 45 3.50 -7.08 3.21
C THR A 45 3.24 -7.19 1.71
N VAL A 46 4.28 -7.00 0.90
CA VAL A 46 4.17 -7.11 -0.57
C VAL A 46 3.80 -8.54 -0.97
N VAL A 47 2.54 -8.76 -1.38
CA VAL A 47 2.05 -10.09 -1.75
C VAL A 47 2.47 -10.51 -3.17
N ARG A 48 2.66 -9.56 -4.10
CA ARG A 48 2.99 -9.88 -5.50
C ARG A 48 3.59 -8.71 -6.27
N LEU A 49 4.89 -8.76 -6.57
CA LEU A 49 5.50 -7.85 -7.53
C LEU A 49 5.30 -8.42 -8.95
N ILE A 50 4.66 -7.65 -9.82
CA ILE A 50 4.57 -7.95 -11.25
C ILE A 50 5.38 -6.86 -11.95
N SER A 51 6.48 -7.23 -12.62
CA SER A 51 7.18 -6.30 -13.51
C SER A 51 6.42 -6.20 -14.83
N LEU A 52 6.24 -4.98 -15.34
CA LEU A 52 5.80 -4.74 -16.71
C LEU A 52 6.85 -5.20 -17.73
#